data_AF-A0A165WKH7-F1
#
_entry.id   AF-A0A165WKH7-F1
#
_cell.length_a   1.000
_cell.length_b   1.000
_cell.length_c   1.000
_cell.angle_alpha   90.00
_cell.angle_beta   90.00
_cell.angle_gamma   90.00
#
_symmetry.space_group_name_H-M   'P 1'
#
loop_
_entity.id
_entity.type
_entity.pdbx_description
1 polymer ?
#
loop_
_entity_poly.entity_id
_entity_poly.type
_entity_poly.pdbx_seq_one_letter_code
_entity_poly.pdbx_strand_id
1 'polypeptide(L)' 'MSFNSGIRRFIYEHLTDVNRILHRLAHAGATVSAKKLFICVPEVTILGHTCNFYGRKADNSHVSKIVNWP' A
#
# COMPACT_ATOMS: atom_id res chain seq x y z
N MET A 1 -12.26 -26.37 6.16
CA MET A 1 -10.97 -26.11 5.47
C MET A 1 -10.17 -25.15 6.32
N SER A 2 -9.17 -25.64 7.05
CA SER A 2 -8.26 -24.79 7.82
C SER A 2 -7.31 -24.09 6.86
N PHE A 3 -7.69 -22.92 6.36
CA PHE A 3 -6.79 -22.10 5.55
C PHE A 3 -5.55 -21.79 6.38
N ASN A 4 -4.41 -22.39 6.03
CA ASN A 4 -3.07 -22.14 6.58
C ASN A 4 -3.03 -21.90 8.10
N SER A 5 -3.09 -22.97 8.90
CA SER A 5 -3.10 -22.93 10.38
C SER A 5 -1.90 -22.20 11.02
N GLY A 6 -0.84 -21.90 10.27
CA GLY A 6 0.33 -21.14 10.72
C GLY A 6 0.36 -19.66 10.30
N ILE A 7 -0.60 -19.19 9.50
CA ILE A 7 -0.58 -17.82 8.96
C ILE A 7 -1.71 -17.00 9.58
N ARG A 8 -1.37 -15.80 10.08
CA ARG A 8 -2.39 -14.86 10.55
C ARG A 8 -3.30 -14.46 9.38
N ARG A 9 -4.61 -14.53 9.60
CA ARG A 9 -5.63 -14.27 8.58
C ARG A 9 -5.40 -12.98 7.79
N PHE A 10 -5.09 -11.86 8.46
CA PHE A 10 -4.86 -10.57 7.79
C PHE A 10 -3.66 -10.59 6.82
N ILE A 11 -2.61 -11.37 7.13
CA ILE A 11 -1.44 -11.53 6.27
C ILE A 11 -1.84 -12.29 5.02
N TYR A 12 -2.58 -13.40 5.20
CA TYR A 12 -3.06 -14.21 4.09
C TYR A 12 -3.98 -13.41 3.15
N GLU A 13 -4.93 -12.65 3.71
CA GLU A 13 -5.84 -11.80 2.93
C GLU A 13 -5.06 -10.72 2.15
N HIS A 14 -4.13 -10.02 2.81
CA HIS A 14 -3.31 -9.00 2.14
C HIS A 14 -2.47 -9.57 0.99
N LEU A 15 -1.77 -10.69 1.21
CA LEU A 15 -0.95 -11.31 0.17
C LEU A 15 -1.79 -11.86 -0.98
N THR A 16 -3.01 -12.33 -0.70
CA THR A 16 -3.97 -12.76 -1.73
C THR A 16 -4.38 -11.58 -2.61
N ASP A 17 -4.67 -10.43 -2.01
CA ASP A 17 -5.00 -9.21 -2.76
C ASP A 17 -3.83 -8.71 -3.61
N VAL A 18 -2.62 -8.66 -3.04
CA VAL A 18 -1.40 -8.28 -3.77
C VAL A 18 -1.17 -9.19 -4.96
N ASN A 19 -1.25 -10.51 -4.78
CA ASN A 19 -1.09 -11.48 -5.86
C ASN A 19 -2.12 -11.25 -6.98
N ARG A 20 -3.39 -11.06 -6.62
CA ARG A 20 -4.47 -10.81 -7.58
C ARG A 20 -4.23 -9.53 -8.40
N ILE A 21 -3.79 -8.45 -7.74
CA ILE A 21 -3.52 -7.16 -8.39
C ILE A 21 -2.33 -7.28 -9.34
N LEU A 22 -1.20 -7.85 -8.88
CA LEU A 22 -0.01 -8.00 -9.70
C LEU A 22 -0.26 -8.89 -10.92
N HIS A 23 -1.01 -9.97 -10.75
CA HIS A 23 -1.41 -10.83 -11.86
C HIS A 23 -2.25 -10.07 -12.89
N ARG A 24 -3.25 -9.29 -12.47
CA ARG A 24 -4.07 -8.47 -13.38
C ARG A 24 -3.25 -7.42 -14.12
N LEU A 25 -2.31 -6.76 -13.43
CA LEU A 25 -1.41 -5.79 -14.06
C LEU A 25 -0.54 -6.45 -15.13
N ALA A 26 0.01 -7.64 -14.85
CA ALA A 26 0.78 -8.41 -15.82
C ALA A 26 -0.06 -8.80 -17.04
N HIS A 27 -1.29 -9.29 -16.85
CA HIS A 27 -2.22 -9.62 -17.95
C HIS A 27 -2.61 -8.40 -18.79
N ALA A 28 -2.65 -7.21 -18.21
CA ALA A 28 -2.88 -5.96 -18.92
C ALA A 28 -1.63 -5.42 -19.64
N GLY A 29 -0.48 -6.11 -19.57
CA GLY A 29 0.79 -5.65 -20.14
C GLY A 29 1.45 -4.51 -19.35
N ALA A 30 0.98 -4.22 -18.14
CA ALA A 30 1.58 -3.19 -17.28
C ALA A 30 2.83 -3.70 -16.58
N THR A 31 3.81 -2.82 -16.39
CA THR A 31 5.04 -3.10 -15.61
C THR A 31 5.03 -2.29 -14.33
N VAL A 32 5.34 -2.95 -13.20
CA VAL A 32 5.46 -2.30 -11.89
C VAL A 32 6.93 -2.09 -11.55
N SER A 33 7.29 -0.88 -11.12
CA SER A 33 8.64 -0.61 -10.64
C SER A 33 8.83 -1.23 -9.25
N ALA A 34 9.69 -2.24 -9.15
CA ALA A 34 10.03 -2.87 -7.87
C ALA A 34 10.57 -1.84 -6.84
N LYS A 35 11.36 -0.86 -7.30
CA LYS A 35 11.92 0.21 -6.44
C LYS A 35 10.84 1.11 -5.80
N LYS A 36 9.67 1.23 -6.42
CA LYS A 36 8.57 2.09 -5.95
C LYS A 36 7.45 1.31 -5.26
N LEU A 37 7.58 -0.01 -5.18
CA LEU A 37 6.55 -0.89 -4.64
C LEU A 37 6.67 -0.97 -3.11
N PHE A 38 5.54 -0.81 -2.43
CA PHE A 38 5.44 -0.99 -0.98
C PHE A 38 4.45 -2.13 -0.70
N ILE A 39 4.93 -3.24 -0.14
CA ILE A 39 4.13 -4.41 0.24
C ILE A 39 4.41 -4.73 1.70
N CYS A 40 3.36 -5.06 2.47
CA CYS A 40 3.47 -5.41 3.90
C CYS A 40 4.16 -4.35 4.78
N VAL A 41 4.06 -3.06 4.43
CA VAL A 41 4.60 -1.97 5.26
C VAL A 41 3.54 -1.44 6.25
N PRO A 42 3.91 -1.05 7.47
CA PRO A 42 2.98 -0.53 8.47
C PRO A 42 2.44 0.87 8.13
N GLU A 43 3.16 1.61 7.29
CA GLU A 43 2.83 2.97 6.85
C GLU A 43 3.35 3.21 5.43
N VAL A 44 2.58 3.94 4.61
CA VAL A 44 2.96 4.32 3.24
C VAL A 44 2.40 5.69 2.88
N THR A 45 3.18 6.51 2.17
CA THR A 45 2.70 7.78 1.62
C THR A 45 2.11 7.56 0.22
N ILE A 46 0.80 7.79 0.07
CA ILE A 46 0.06 7.67 -1.19
C ILE A 46 -0.58 9.02 -1.50
N LEU A 47 -0.24 9.60 -2.66
CA LEU A 47 -0.80 10.87 -3.16
C LEU A 47 -0.74 12.02 -2.12
N GLY A 48 0.34 12.09 -1.35
CA GLY A 48 0.51 13.13 -0.32
C GLY A 48 -0.30 12.88 0.96
N HIS A 49 -0.77 11.66 1.18
CA HIS A 49 -1.31 11.20 2.46
C HIS A 49 -0.45 10.09 3.03
N THR A 50 -0.09 10.21 4.29
CA THR A 50 0.49 9.11 5.06
C THR A 50 -0.64 8.21 5.55
N CYS A 51 -0.62 6.95 5.13
CA CYS A 51 -1.64 5.94 5.45
C CYS A 51 -1.02 4.86 6.33
N ASN A 52 -1.64 4.58 7.48
CA ASN A 52 -1.23 3.51 8.40
C ASN A 52 -2.47 2.83 9.00
N PHE A 53 -2.25 1.93 9.97
CA PHE A 53 -3.32 1.20 10.65
C PHE A 53 -4.39 2.12 11.30
N TYR A 54 -3.99 3.29 11.80
CA TYR A 54 -4.87 4.22 12.51
C TYR A 54 -5.65 5.15 11.59
N GLY A 55 -5.38 5.12 10.28
CA GLY A 55 -6.08 5.93 9.29
C GLY A 55 -5.12 6.66 8.35
N ARG A 56 -5.55 7.85 7.91
CA ARG A 56 -4.83 8.65 6.91
C ARG A 56 -4.64 10.07 7.44
N LYS A 57 -3.43 10.61 7.31
CA LYS A 57 -3.12 12.01 7.58
C LYS A 57 -2.49 12.66 6.35
N ALA A 58 -2.62 13.97 6.20
CA ALA A 58 -1.88 14.68 5.17
C ALA A 58 -0.37 14.53 5.43
N ASP A 59 0.38 14.28 4.37
CA ASP A 59 1.84 14.21 4.43
C ASP A 59 2.40 15.59 4.80
N ASN A 60 3.40 15.63 5.68
CA ASN A 60 3.96 16.88 6.16
C ASN A 60 4.45 17.77 5.02
N SER A 61 5.03 17.19 3.97
CA SER A 61 5.50 17.96 2.80
C SER A 61 4.34 18.59 2.03
N HIS A 62 3.16 17.96 2.03
CA HIS A 62 1.95 18.54 1.45
C HIS A 62 1.43 19.67 2.34
N VAL A 63 1.32 19.45 3.66
CA VAL A 63 0.87 20.47 4.61
C VAL A 63 1.76 21.72 4.55
N SER A 64 3.08 21.55 4.51
CA SER A 64 4.02 22.67 4.42
C SER A 64 3.83 23.54 3.18
N LYS A 65 3.40 22.96 2.05
CA LYS A 65 3.13 23.76 0.83
C LYS A 65 1.97 24.72 1.01
N ILE A 66 0.96 24.34 1.79
CA ILE A 66 -0.21 25.19 2.07
C ILE A 66 0.13 26.22 3.15
N VAL A 67 0.75 25.76 4.24
CA VAL A 67 1.09 26.63 5.39
C VAL A 67 2.07 27.74 5.00
N ASN A 68 3.02 27.44 4.13
CA ASN A 68 4.04 28.39 3.69
C ASN A 68 3.70 29.05 2.35
N TRP A 69 2.43 29.00 1.92
CA TRP A 69 1.99 29.66 0.70
C TRP A 69 1.96 31.19 0.92
N PRO A 70 2.69 32.00 0.11
CA PRO A 70 2.76 33.45 0.28
C PRO A 70 1.49 34.19 -0.14
#